data_AF-A0A6N6RFM9-F1
#
_entry.id   AF-A0A6N6RFM9-F1
#
_cell.length_a   1.000
_cell.length_b   1.000
_cell.length_c   1.000
_cell.angle_alpha   90.00
_cell.angle_beta   90.00
_cell.angle_gamma   90.00
#
_symmetry.space_group_name_H-M   'P 1'
#
loop_
_entity.id
_entity.type
_entity.pdbx_description
1 polymer ?
#
loop_
_entity_poly.entity_id
_entity_poly.type
_entity_poly.pdbx_seq_one_letter_code
_entity_poly.pdbx_strand_id
1 'polypeptide(L)'
;MQERLEYCKVCENRKFRMEQGIICGLTMEKPTFEDECPTYEHDEVEHQKLIKKAELSFEREFAERTGGSGRRSSKDSLPTSGSGTATGAGFRILGVLTILGSLVAIGYRISDNSYDASSFIRVIRPIIGLGIGVALYMRGEAQKKEMEKLKEKR
;
A
#
# COMPACT_ATOMS: atom_id res chain seq x y z
N MET A 1 19.20 1.23 29.06
CA MET A 1 20.65 1.44 28.76
C MET A 1 20.93 1.42 27.25
N GLN A 2 20.15 0.68 26.45
CA GLN A 2 20.31 0.57 24.98
C GLN A 2 19.84 1.79 24.18
N GLU A 3 18.80 2.52 24.62
CA GLU A 3 18.21 3.64 23.86
C GLU A 3 19.20 4.80 23.64
N ARG A 4 20.08 5.07 24.61
CA ARG A 4 21.12 6.12 24.54
C ARG A 4 22.09 5.90 23.36
N LEU A 5 22.34 4.64 23.01
CA LEU A 5 23.23 4.28 21.90
C LEU A 5 22.57 4.50 20.54
N GLU A 6 21.24 4.56 20.47
CA GLU A 6 20.53 4.80 19.21
C GLU A 6 20.72 6.24 18.75
N TYR A 7 20.59 7.20 19.66
CA TYR A 7 20.93 8.60 19.40
C TYR A 7 22.38 8.77 18.93
N CYS A 8 23.33 8.05 19.55
CA CYS A 8 24.73 8.14 19.15
C CYS A 8 25.05 7.53 17.77
N LYS A 9 24.20 6.66 17.22
CA LYS A 9 24.42 6.07 15.87
C LYS A 9 24.17 7.08 14.75
N VAL A 10 23.27 8.04 14.98
CA VAL A 10 22.86 9.08 14.02
C VAL A 10 23.45 10.46 14.34
N CYS A 11 24.32 10.55 15.35
CA CYS A 11 24.98 11.79 15.72
C CYS A 11 26.17 12.08 14.79
N GLU A 12 26.34 13.33 14.34
CA GLU A 12 27.53 13.76 13.57
C GLU A 12 28.82 13.63 14.39
N ASN A 13 28.72 13.88 15.70
CA ASN A 13 29.84 13.84 16.63
C ASN A 13 30.25 12.42 17.06
N ARG A 14 29.83 11.37 16.35
CA ARG A 14 30.18 9.98 16.70
C ARG A 14 31.60 9.64 16.27
N LYS A 15 32.35 8.92 17.11
CA LYS A 15 33.64 8.30 16.76
C LYS A 15 33.65 6.83 17.15
N PHE A 16 34.33 6.01 16.36
CA PHE A 16 34.49 4.59 16.64
C PHE A 16 35.89 4.31 17.19
N ARG A 17 35.96 3.66 18.36
CA ARG A 17 37.22 3.19 18.98
C ARG A 17 37.13 1.69 19.19
N MET A 18 38.10 0.93 18.69
CA MET A 18 38.03 -0.54 18.71
C MET A 18 37.87 -1.14 20.11
N GLU A 19 38.46 -0.52 21.13
CA GLU A 19 38.40 -1.01 22.52
C GLU A 19 37.07 -0.71 23.23
N GLN A 20 36.36 0.34 22.80
CA GLN A 20 35.25 0.93 23.56
C GLN A 20 33.94 1.03 22.78
N GLY A 21 33.96 0.81 21.47
CA GLY A 21 32.82 0.94 20.57
C GLY A 21 32.58 2.38 20.10
N ILE A 22 31.31 2.80 20.07
CA ILE A 22 30.93 4.17 19.72
C ILE A 22 31.18 5.07 20.92
N ILE A 23 32.01 6.09 20.74
CA ILE A 23 32.31 7.15 21.72
C ILE A 23 31.90 8.52 21.16
N CYS A 24 31.71 9.49 22.04
CA CYS A 24 31.48 10.87 21.62
C CYS A 24 32.81 11.50 21.16
N GLY A 25 32.83 12.13 19.99
CA GLY A 25 34.01 12.78 19.44
C GLY A 25 34.38 14.10 20.11
N LEU A 26 33.46 14.69 20.88
CA LEU A 26 33.65 15.90 21.67
C LEU A 26 34.30 15.59 23.04
N THR A 27 33.79 14.58 23.74
CA THR A 27 34.29 14.21 25.08
C THR A 27 35.32 13.10 25.06
N MET A 28 35.44 12.37 23.94
CA MET A 28 36.28 11.17 23.80
C MET A 28 35.93 10.04 24.79
N GLU A 29 34.74 10.09 25.39
CA GLU A 29 34.24 9.14 26.38
C GLU A 29 32.92 8.51 25.94
N LYS A 30 32.49 7.46 26.66
CA LYS A 30 31.17 6.85 26.45
C LYS A 30 30.06 7.83 26.86
N PRO A 31 28.93 7.85 26.15
CA PRO A 31 27.84 8.74 26.49
C PRO A 31 27.22 8.37 27.84
N THR A 32 27.17 9.34 28.76
CA THR A 32 26.66 9.16 30.15
C THR A 32 25.29 9.79 30.39
N PHE A 33 24.72 10.50 29.41
CA PHE A 33 23.42 11.19 29.52
C PHE A 33 22.26 10.22 29.76
N GLU A 34 21.19 10.68 30.42
CA GLU A 34 20.04 9.85 30.82
C GLU A 34 18.97 9.72 29.74
N ASP A 35 18.48 10.86 29.25
CA ASP A 35 17.38 10.95 28.28
C ASP A 35 17.88 11.50 26.93
N GLU A 36 18.45 12.70 26.90
CA GLU A 36 18.90 13.37 25.69
C GLU A 36 20.33 13.91 25.82
N CYS A 37 21.06 13.96 24.70
CA CYS A 37 22.39 14.54 24.66
C CYS A 37 22.30 16.05 24.35
N PRO A 38 22.82 16.94 25.21
CA PRO A 38 22.70 18.39 25.02
C PRO A 38 23.51 18.91 23.81
N THR A 39 24.50 18.15 23.35
CA THR A 39 25.34 18.46 22.19
C THR A 39 25.02 17.54 21.01
N TYR A 40 23.80 17.00 20.97
CA TYR A 40 23.36 16.16 19.86
C TYR A 40 23.22 16.99 18.58
N GLU A 41 23.82 16.48 17.51
CA GLU A 41 23.70 17.07 16.18
C GLU A 41 23.35 15.96 15.20
N HIS A 42 22.21 16.10 14.53
CA HIS A 42 21.62 15.05 13.71
C HIS A 42 22.29 14.98 12.33
N ASP A 43 22.92 13.85 12.03
CA ASP A 43 23.53 13.55 10.73
C ASP A 43 22.46 12.99 9.77
N GLU A 44 21.87 13.86 8.95
CA GLU A 44 20.84 13.44 7.98
C GLU A 44 21.38 12.37 7.01
N VAL A 45 22.65 12.48 6.62
CA VAL A 45 23.25 11.55 5.65
C VAL A 45 23.38 10.16 6.26
N GLU A 46 23.81 10.06 7.51
CA GLU A 46 23.90 8.76 8.18
C GLU A 46 22.51 8.20 8.50
N HIS A 47 21.57 9.03 8.92
CA HIS A 47 20.20 8.62 9.17
C HIS A 47 19.58 7.95 7.93
N GLN A 48 19.75 8.55 6.74
CA GLN A 48 19.28 7.97 5.48
C GLN A 48 19.95 6.63 5.15
N LYS A 49 21.25 6.47 5.46
CA LYS A 49 21.95 5.18 5.26
C LYS A 49 21.39 4.09 6.16
N LEU A 50 21.04 4.43 7.41
CA LEU A 50 20.48 3.47 8.36
C LEU A 50 19.07 3.03 7.93
N ILE A 51 18.24 3.96 7.45
CA ILE A 51 16.92 3.64 6.88
C ILE A 51 17.09 2.71 5.67
N LYS A 52 17.96 3.08 4.71
CA LYS A 52 18.19 2.27 3.52
C LYS A 52 18.74 0.89 3.85
N LYS A 53 19.62 0.78 4.85
CA LYS A 53 20.14 -0.51 5.32
C LYS A 53 19.05 -1.36 5.97
N ALA A 54 18.16 -0.74 6.76
CA ALA A 54 17.03 -1.41 7.39
C ALA A 54 16.06 -1.95 6.33
N GLU A 55 15.72 -1.13 5.33
CA GLU A 55 14.89 -1.51 4.19
C GLU A 55 15.48 -2.70 3.43
N LEU A 56 16.78 -2.62 3.06
CA LEU A 56 17.49 -3.72 2.39
C LEU A 56 17.54 -5.00 3.24
N SER A 57 17.73 -4.90 4.56
CA SER A 57 17.74 -6.08 5.43
C SER A 57 16.36 -6.72 5.53
N PHE A 58 15.30 -5.91 5.57
CA PHE A 58 13.92 -6.38 5.60
C PHE A 58 13.54 -7.09 4.29
N GLU A 59 13.90 -6.52 3.14
CA GLU A 59 13.69 -7.14 1.83
C GLU A 59 14.40 -8.50 1.70
N ARG A 60 15.64 -8.62 2.21
CA ARG A 60 16.40 -9.88 2.20
C ARG A 60 15.76 -10.94 3.10
N GLU A 61 15.34 -10.56 4.30
CA GLU A 61 14.66 -11.48 5.22
C GLU A 61 13.32 -11.97 4.63
N PHE A 62 12.58 -11.08 3.95
CA PHE A 62 11.36 -11.43 3.23
C PHE A 62 11.63 -12.38 2.05
N ALA A 63 12.68 -12.14 1.26
CA ALA A 63 13.09 -13.00 0.15
C ALA A 63 13.52 -14.40 0.62
N GLU A 64 14.16 -14.50 1.79
CA GLU A 64 14.54 -15.78 2.38
C GLU A 64 13.33 -16.56 2.94
N ARG A 65 12.39 -15.88 3.62
CA ARG A 65 11.15 -16.53 4.12
C ARG A 65 10.19 -16.94 3.02
N THR A 66 10.21 -16.28 1.87
CA THR A 66 9.36 -16.60 0.72
C THR A 66 9.95 -17.69 -0.19
N GLY A 67 10.94 -18.45 0.30
CA GLY A 67 11.59 -19.54 -0.41
C GLY A 67 10.65 -20.37 -1.30
N GLY A 68 10.75 -20.13 -2.62
CA GLY A 68 10.22 -21.02 -3.65
C GLY A 68 9.09 -20.48 -4.53
N SER A 69 9.43 -19.63 -5.51
CA SER A 69 9.19 -19.86 -6.95
C SER A 69 9.57 -18.60 -7.74
N GLY A 70 10.87 -18.29 -7.75
CA GLY A 70 11.40 -17.26 -8.64
C GLY A 70 11.41 -17.77 -10.08
N ARG A 71 10.28 -17.69 -10.79
CA ARG A 71 10.29 -17.65 -12.24
C ARG A 71 11.11 -16.43 -12.64
N ARG A 72 12.27 -16.73 -13.23
CA ARG A 72 13.15 -15.82 -13.92
C ARG A 72 12.31 -15.04 -14.94
N SER A 73 11.89 -13.82 -14.62
CA SER A 73 11.27 -12.91 -15.60
C SER A 73 12.36 -12.35 -16.49
N SER A 74 12.89 -13.23 -17.34
CA SER A 74 13.67 -12.88 -18.51
C SER A 74 12.65 -12.63 -19.63
N LYS A 75 12.62 -11.37 -20.08
CA LYS A 75 12.13 -10.92 -21.38
C LYS A 75 10.63 -10.98 -21.59
N ASP A 76 10.06 -9.80 -21.81
CA ASP A 76 9.40 -9.49 -23.07
C ASP A 76 8.74 -10.70 -23.74
N SER A 77 7.52 -11.02 -23.35
CA SER A 77 6.57 -11.72 -24.22
C SER A 77 5.21 -11.73 -23.57
N LEU A 78 4.45 -10.69 -23.88
CA LEU A 78 3.01 -10.79 -23.99
C LEU A 78 2.70 -12.05 -24.84
N PRO A 79 1.92 -13.04 -24.38
CA PRO A 79 1.45 -14.09 -25.26
C PRO A 79 0.35 -13.51 -26.16
N THR A 80 0.77 -12.78 -27.20
CA THR A 80 -0.01 -12.67 -28.44
C THR A 80 0.13 -13.99 -29.18
N SER A 81 -0.67 -14.98 -28.81
CA SER A 81 -1.06 -16.07 -29.71
C SER A 81 -2.35 -16.70 -29.23
N GLY A 82 -3.40 -16.34 -29.94
CA GLY A 82 -4.76 -16.84 -29.81
C GLY A 82 -5.57 -16.33 -30.99
N SER A 83 -5.04 -16.54 -32.21
CA SER A 83 -5.83 -16.53 -33.43
C SER A 83 -6.94 -17.56 -33.31
N GLY A 84 -8.20 -17.13 -33.42
CA GLY A 84 -9.33 -18.05 -33.37
C GLY A 84 -10.64 -17.30 -33.17
N THR A 85 -11.24 -16.90 -34.28
CA THR A 85 -12.58 -16.34 -34.40
C THR A 85 -13.64 -17.17 -33.68
N ALA A 86 -14.47 -16.54 -32.84
CA ALA A 86 -15.88 -16.90 -32.70
C ALA A 86 -16.61 -15.85 -31.87
N THR A 87 -17.45 -15.09 -32.56
CA THR A 87 -18.58 -14.29 -32.07
C THR A 87 -19.24 -14.89 -30.83
N GLY A 88 -19.39 -14.11 -29.75
CA GLY A 88 -20.26 -14.50 -28.63
C GLY A 88 -19.99 -13.72 -27.35
N ALA A 89 -21.03 -13.06 -26.83
CA ALA A 89 -21.03 -12.18 -25.66
C ALA A 89 -20.68 -12.85 -24.30
N GLY A 90 -20.02 -14.01 -24.28
CA GLY A 90 -19.74 -14.79 -23.06
C GLY A 90 -18.45 -14.44 -22.32
N PHE A 91 -17.47 -13.77 -22.97
CA PHE A 91 -16.14 -13.58 -22.37
C PHE A 91 -16.02 -12.39 -21.41
N ARG A 92 -17.00 -11.48 -21.40
CA ARG A 92 -16.98 -10.31 -20.51
C ARG A 92 -17.27 -10.70 -19.06
N ILE A 93 -18.16 -11.66 -18.83
CA ILE A 93 -18.58 -12.06 -17.49
C ILE A 93 -17.47 -12.89 -16.81
N LEU A 94 -16.82 -13.80 -17.55
CA LEU A 94 -15.69 -14.57 -16.99
C LEU A 94 -14.53 -13.66 -16.58
N GLY A 95 -14.21 -12.64 -17.38
CA GLY A 95 -13.17 -11.66 -17.04
C GLY A 95 -13.53 -10.81 -15.82
N VAL A 96 -14.80 -10.44 -15.65
CA VAL A 96 -15.25 -9.69 -14.47
C VAL A 96 -15.26 -10.58 -13.22
N LEU A 97 -15.61 -11.86 -13.34
CA LEU A 97 -15.58 -12.82 -12.24
C LEU A 97 -14.15 -13.16 -11.80
N THR A 98 -13.19 -13.24 -12.71
CA THR A 98 -11.78 -13.44 -12.34
C THR A 98 -11.19 -12.21 -11.65
N ILE A 99 -11.55 -11.01 -12.10
CA ILE A 99 -11.15 -9.75 -11.45
C ILE A 99 -11.80 -9.63 -10.05
N LEU A 100 -13.09 -9.90 -9.92
CA LEU A 100 -13.78 -9.90 -8.62
C LEU A 100 -13.25 -10.99 -7.68
N GLY A 101 -13.02 -12.21 -8.18
CA GLY A 101 -12.46 -13.29 -7.38
C GLY A 101 -11.04 -12.99 -6.89
N SER A 102 -10.22 -12.32 -7.70
CA SER A 102 -8.89 -11.86 -7.30
C SER A 102 -8.96 -10.77 -6.23
N LEU A 103 -9.88 -9.81 -6.36
CA LEU A 103 -10.11 -8.77 -5.34
C LEU A 103 -10.63 -9.36 -4.02
N VAL A 104 -11.52 -10.34 -4.09
CA VAL A 104 -12.03 -11.06 -2.91
C VAL A 104 -10.93 -11.89 -2.26
N ALA A 105 -10.09 -12.58 -3.04
CA ALA A 105 -8.97 -13.36 -2.51
C ALA A 105 -7.89 -12.46 -1.88
N ILE A 106 -7.59 -11.31 -2.49
CA ILE A 106 -6.70 -10.29 -1.91
C ILE A 106 -7.31 -9.74 -0.60
N GLY A 107 -8.60 -9.42 -0.59
CA GLY A 107 -9.33 -8.97 0.60
C GLY A 107 -9.34 -9.99 1.74
N TYR A 108 -9.54 -11.28 1.42
CA TYR A 108 -9.46 -12.36 2.39
C TYR A 108 -8.03 -12.56 2.93
N ARG A 109 -7.00 -12.29 2.11
CA ARG A 109 -5.59 -12.40 2.52
C ARG A 109 -5.12 -11.27 3.42
N ILE A 110 -5.75 -10.10 3.42
CA ILE A 110 -5.42 -9.03 4.38
C ILE A 110 -6.32 -9.05 5.66
N SER A 111 -7.19 -10.07 5.81
CA SER A 111 -8.09 -10.23 6.98
C SER A 111 -7.43 -10.75 8.27
N ASP A 112 -6.11 -10.83 8.36
CA ASP A 112 -5.40 -11.10 9.64
C ASP A 112 -4.66 -9.88 10.19
N ASN A 113 -4.76 -8.70 9.56
CA ASN A 113 -4.27 -7.49 10.20
C ASN A 113 -5.12 -6.26 9.85
N SER A 114 -5.98 -5.90 10.80
CA SER A 114 -6.45 -4.53 11.07
C SER A 114 -6.84 -3.69 9.85
N TYR A 115 -7.93 -4.06 9.17
CA TYR A 115 -8.62 -3.16 8.25
C TYR A 115 -9.37 -2.08 9.03
N ASP A 116 -8.83 -0.86 9.01
CA ASP A 116 -9.56 0.32 9.46
C ASP A 116 -10.76 0.58 8.53
N ALA A 117 -11.97 0.37 9.06
CA ALA A 117 -13.26 0.47 8.36
C ALA A 117 -13.57 1.87 7.81
N SER A 118 -12.75 2.86 8.13
CA SER A 118 -12.93 4.28 7.79
C SER A 118 -12.63 4.62 6.33
N SER A 119 -11.78 3.85 5.64
CA SER A 119 -11.30 4.17 4.29
C SER A 119 -12.28 3.78 3.17
N PHE A 120 -13.16 2.80 3.42
CA PHE A 120 -14.15 2.33 2.44
C PHE A 120 -15.29 3.34 2.21
N ILE A 121 -15.67 4.09 3.25
CA ILE A 121 -16.80 5.02 3.19
C ILE A 121 -16.51 6.19 2.24
N ARG A 122 -15.25 6.63 2.12
CA ARG A 122 -14.86 7.74 1.22
C ARG A 122 -14.95 7.37 -0.26
N VAL A 123 -14.64 6.13 -0.61
CA VAL A 123 -14.63 5.66 -2.01
C VAL A 123 -16.03 5.28 -2.48
N ILE A 124 -16.87 4.73 -1.60
CA ILE A 124 -18.22 4.24 -1.96
C ILE A 124 -19.29 5.35 -1.94
N ARG A 125 -19.09 6.44 -1.19
CA ARG A 125 -20.05 7.57 -1.11
C ARG A 125 -20.50 8.14 -2.48
N PRO A 126 -19.60 8.39 -3.46
CA PRO A 126 -20.03 8.88 -4.77
C PRO A 126 -20.79 7.83 -5.60
N ILE A 127 -20.51 6.54 -5.40
CA ILE A 127 -21.14 5.43 -6.16
C ILE A 127 -22.61 5.27 -5.73
N ILE A 128 -22.89 5.34 -4.43
CA ILE A 128 -24.27 5.26 -3.90
C ILE A 128 -25.10 6.46 -4.39
N GLY A 129 -24.51 7.66 -4.43
CA GLY A 129 -25.18 8.86 -4.92
C GLY A 129 -25.62 8.77 -6.39
N LEU A 130 -24.75 8.22 -7.26
CA LEU A 130 -25.08 8.01 -8.68
C LEU A 130 -26.19 6.97 -8.87
N GLY A 131 -26.20 5.89 -8.08
CA GLY A 131 -27.24 4.86 -8.14
C GLY A 131 -28.64 5.40 -7.81
N ILE A 132 -28.77 6.20 -6.75
CA ILE A 132 -30.05 6.82 -6.35
C ILE A 132 -30.51 7.82 -7.42
N GLY A 133 -29.59 8.62 -7.97
CA GLY A 133 -29.91 9.58 -9.03
C GLY A 133 -30.48 8.92 -10.28
N VAL A 134 -29.85 7.83 -10.75
CA VAL A 134 -30.35 7.06 -11.91
C VAL A 134 -31.72 6.44 -11.60
N ALA A 135 -31.94 5.91 -10.40
CA ALA A 135 -33.24 5.33 -10.02
C ALA A 135 -34.38 6.38 -10.00
N LEU A 136 -34.11 7.57 -9.47
CA LEU A 136 -35.09 8.67 -9.45
C LEU A 136 -35.35 9.22 -10.87
N TYR A 137 -34.33 9.31 -11.71
CA TYR A 137 -34.47 9.72 -13.10
C TYR A 137 -35.37 8.76 -13.90
N MET A 138 -35.13 7.45 -13.77
CA MET A 138 -35.95 6.44 -14.45
C MET A 138 -37.41 6.44 -13.94
N ARG A 139 -37.64 6.70 -12.65
CA ARG A 139 -38.98 6.82 -12.08
C ARG A 139 -39.73 8.06 -12.59
N GLY A 140 -39.01 9.17 -12.77
CA GLY A 140 -39.58 10.40 -13.34
C GLY A 140 -40.03 10.22 -14.80
N GLU A 141 -39.21 9.59 -15.63
CA GLU A 141 -39.55 9.26 -17.03
C GLU A 141 -40.78 8.35 -17.13
N ALA A 142 -40.90 7.36 -16.24
CA ALA A 142 -42.07 6.48 -16.21
C ALA A 142 -43.36 7.26 -15.88
N GLN A 143 -43.33 8.13 -14.87
CA GLN A 143 -44.48 8.95 -14.47
C GLN A 143 -44.90 9.95 -15.57
N LYS A 144 -43.95 10.51 -16.31
CA LYS A 144 -44.22 11.44 -17.41
C LYS A 144 -44.99 10.77 -18.55
N LYS A 145 -44.61 9.53 -18.91
CA LYS A 145 -45.31 8.73 -19.92
C LYS A 145 -46.73 8.36 -19.49
N GLU A 146 -46.96 8.08 -18.21
CA GLU A 146 -48.31 7.81 -17.70
C GLU A 146 -49.20 9.07 -17.73
N MET A 147 -48.64 10.23 -17.37
CA MET A 147 -49.36 11.51 -17.42
C MET A 147 -49.71 11.94 -18.85
N GLU A 148 -48.85 11.65 -19.83
CA GLU A 148 -49.11 11.92 -21.24
C GLU A 148 -50.26 11.05 -21.79
N LYS A 149 -50.27 9.75 -21.46
CA LYS A 149 -51.38 8.84 -21.79
C LYS A 149 -52.71 9.24 -21.16
N LEU A 150 -52.67 9.89 -19.99
CA LEU A 150 -53.87 10.37 -19.30
C LEU A 150 -54.44 11.65 -19.92
N LYS A 151 -53.57 12.48 -20.53
CA LYS A 151 -53.98 13.66 -21.31
C LYS A 151 -54.57 13.27 -22.66
N GLU A 152 -54.05 12.23 -23.30
CA GLU A 152 -54.58 11.72 -24.58
C GLU A 152 -55.98 11.09 -24.44
N LYS A 153 -56.35 10.62 -23.24
CA LYS A 153 -57.67 10.04 -22.94
C LYS A 153 -58.73 11.06 -22.52
N ARG A 154 -58.38 12.34 -22.34
CA ARG A 154 -59.31 13.40 -21.91
C ARG A 154 -59.62 14.32 -23.07
#